data_AF-A0A1B9P312-F1
#
_entry.id   AF-A0A1B9P312-F1
#
_cell.length_a   1.000
_cell.length_b   1.000
_cell.length_c   1.000
_cell.angle_alpha   90.00
_cell.angle_beta   90.00
_cell.angle_gamma   90.00
#
_symmetry.space_group_name_H-M   'P 1'
#
loop_
_entity.id
_entity.type
_entity.pdbx_description
1 polymer ?
#
loop_
_entity_poly.entity_id
_entity_poly.type
_entity_poly.pdbx_seq_one_letter_code
_entity_poly.pdbx_strand_id
1 'polypeptide(L)'
;MIKYKKINLLIFIVLITIVIIFLYGTSLSCDYRMKIETKTTSYNGICKLGETSWIETQKNKINGSIWNVTAWSFSFKNNVIYIIKKRERLNKIGNIPNNLDIYNTQLDHISILNYEYYDLSEHHIAIFSQFPEEHVFIAEVHGTLSLFSSKNNNRAK
;
A
#
# COMPACT_ATOMS: atom_id res chain seq x y z
N MET A 1 -12.62 11.77 -45.94
CA MET A 1 -13.18 11.28 -44.66
C MET A 1 -12.59 9.96 -44.14
N ILE A 2 -12.31 8.96 -44.98
CA ILE A 2 -11.84 7.63 -44.53
C ILE A 2 -10.43 7.65 -43.88
N LYS A 3 -9.51 8.49 -44.37
CA LYS A 3 -8.14 8.64 -43.79
C LYS A 3 -8.16 9.17 -42.34
N TYR A 4 -9.01 10.16 -42.05
CA TYR A 4 -9.14 10.75 -40.71
C TYR A 4 -9.73 9.76 -39.69
N LYS A 5 -10.68 8.90 -40.10
CA LYS A 5 -11.22 7.82 -39.25
C LYS A 5 -10.15 6.79 -38.87
N LYS A 6 -9.25 6.43 -39.80
CA LYS A 6 -8.15 5.48 -39.53
C LYS A 6 -7.07 6.07 -38.61
N ILE A 7 -6.76 7.36 -38.76
CA ILE A 7 -5.83 8.07 -37.87
C ILE A 7 -6.39 8.17 -36.45
N ASN A 8 -7.67 8.52 -36.30
CA ASN A 8 -8.32 8.56 -34.98
C ASN A 8 -8.38 7.18 -34.31
N LEU A 9 -8.60 6.11 -35.09
CA LEU A 9 -8.59 4.75 -34.56
C LEU A 9 -7.18 4.33 -34.08
N LEU A 10 -6.13 4.65 -34.86
CA LEU A 10 -4.75 4.36 -34.47
C LEU A 10 -4.36 5.10 -33.19
N ILE A 11 -4.68 6.40 -33.10
CA ILE A 11 -4.41 7.21 -31.90
C ILE A 11 -5.14 6.62 -30.69
N PHE A 12 -6.41 6.22 -30.85
CA PHE A 12 -7.20 5.62 -29.79
C PHE A 12 -6.58 4.29 -29.29
N ILE A 13 -6.13 3.42 -30.20
CA ILE A 13 -5.45 2.16 -29.84
C ILE A 13 -4.14 2.43 -29.09
N VAL A 14 -3.33 3.39 -29.55
CA VAL A 14 -2.09 3.78 -28.88
C VAL A 14 -2.38 4.30 -27.47
N LEU A 15 -3.41 5.13 -27.31
CA LEU A 15 -3.79 5.69 -26.01
C LEU A 15 -4.23 4.59 -25.03
N ILE A 16 -5.08 3.66 -25.49
CA ILE A 16 -5.50 2.49 -24.69
C ILE A 16 -4.30 1.66 -24.28
N THR A 17 -3.36 1.41 -25.20
CA THR A 17 -2.17 0.59 -24.92
C THR A 17 -1.31 1.24 -23.84
N ILE A 18 -1.12 2.56 -23.89
CA ILE A 18 -0.40 3.32 -22.86
C ILE A 18 -1.10 3.21 -21.51
N VAL A 19 -2.44 3.37 -21.47
CA VAL A 19 -3.23 3.23 -20.24
C VAL A 19 -3.09 1.82 -19.65
N ILE A 20 -3.16 0.78 -20.49
CA ILE A 20 -2.99 -0.61 -20.05
C ILE A 20 -1.59 -0.80 -19.47
N ILE A 21 -0.53 -0.39 -20.16
CA ILE A 21 0.86 -0.51 -19.66
C ILE A 21 1.02 0.22 -18.32
N PHE A 22 0.42 1.40 -18.18
CA PHE A 22 0.48 2.17 -16.94
C PHE A 22 -0.25 1.48 -15.78
N LEU A 23 -1.45 0.95 -16.02
CA LEU A 23 -2.22 0.18 -15.02
C LEU A 23 -1.50 -1.11 -14.61
N TYR A 24 -0.94 -1.83 -15.59
CA TYR A 24 -0.17 -3.04 -15.32
C TYR A 24 1.09 -2.76 -14.51
N GLY A 25 1.82 -1.69 -14.84
CA GLY A 25 3.09 -1.43 -14.17
C GLY A 25 2.99 -0.74 -12.80
N THR A 26 1.83 -0.16 -12.45
CA THR A 26 1.64 0.52 -11.17
C THR A 26 0.90 -0.34 -10.14
N SER A 27 -0.38 -0.65 -10.36
CA SER A 27 -1.21 -1.37 -9.38
C SER A 27 -1.17 -2.87 -9.56
N LEU A 28 -1.44 -3.37 -10.77
CA LEU A 28 -1.62 -4.81 -11.01
C LEU A 28 -0.34 -5.64 -10.86
N SER A 29 0.82 -5.00 -10.68
CA SER A 29 2.11 -5.67 -10.56
C SER A 29 2.63 -5.82 -9.14
N CYS A 30 1.90 -5.35 -8.13
CA CYS A 30 2.37 -5.57 -6.77
C CYS A 30 2.35 -7.07 -6.43
N ASP A 31 3.45 -7.52 -5.85
CA ASP A 31 3.58 -8.84 -5.26
C ASP A 31 4.59 -8.74 -4.12
N TYR A 32 4.10 -8.44 -2.91
CA TYR A 32 4.98 -8.32 -1.76
C TYR A 32 4.33 -8.79 -0.46
N ARG A 33 5.20 -9.12 0.50
CA ARG A 33 4.88 -9.21 1.92
C ARG A 33 5.66 -8.13 2.64
N MET A 34 4.96 -7.36 3.47
CA MET A 34 5.54 -6.26 4.23
C MET A 34 5.24 -6.42 5.71
N LYS A 35 6.24 -6.17 6.53
CA LYS A 35 6.12 -6.21 7.98
C LYS A 35 6.71 -4.95 8.59
N ILE A 36 5.94 -4.31 9.47
CA ILE A 36 6.35 -3.15 10.23
C ILE A 36 6.14 -3.46 11.70
N GLU A 37 7.19 -3.28 12.50
CA GLU A 37 7.14 -3.53 13.94
C GLU A 37 7.49 -2.25 14.69
N THR A 38 6.56 -1.80 15.53
CA THR A 38 6.81 -0.70 16.48
C THR A 38 6.84 -1.25 17.91
N LYS A 39 7.11 -0.38 18.88
CA LYS A 39 7.06 -0.73 20.31
C LYS A 39 5.68 -1.25 20.74
N THR A 40 4.61 -0.71 20.15
CA THR A 40 3.22 -0.94 20.61
C THR A 40 2.36 -1.65 19.58
N THR A 41 2.70 -1.57 18.30
CA THR A 41 1.91 -2.09 17.18
C THR A 41 2.75 -2.96 16.26
N SER A 42 2.11 -3.91 15.60
CA SER A 42 2.66 -4.70 14.49
C SER A 42 1.70 -4.56 13.30
N TYR A 43 2.26 -4.34 12.12
CA TYR A 43 1.52 -4.28 10.86
C TYR A 43 2.09 -5.34 9.93
N ASN A 44 1.24 -6.27 9.49
CA ASN A 44 1.61 -7.33 8.57
C ASN A 44 0.73 -7.24 7.33
N GLY A 45 1.33 -6.92 6.20
CA GLY A 45 0.65 -6.65 4.95
C GLY A 45 1.07 -7.62 3.85
N ILE A 46 0.11 -7.96 3.00
CA ILE A 46 0.37 -8.64 1.72
C ILE A 46 -0.22 -7.83 0.58
N CYS A 47 0.42 -7.86 -0.58
CA CYS A 47 -0.09 -7.28 -1.82
C CYS A 47 -0.03 -8.31 -2.93
N LYS A 48 -1.13 -8.49 -3.66
CA LYS A 48 -1.23 -9.31 -4.86
C LYS A 48 -2.13 -8.61 -5.88
N LEU A 49 -1.62 -8.40 -7.09
CA LEU A 49 -2.39 -7.83 -8.22
C LEU A 49 -3.08 -6.50 -7.89
N GLY A 50 -2.40 -5.66 -7.13
CA GLY A 50 -2.89 -4.36 -6.68
C GLY A 50 -3.79 -4.41 -5.46
N GLU A 51 -4.22 -5.58 -5.01
CA GLU A 51 -5.00 -5.71 -3.78
C GLU A 51 -4.13 -5.97 -2.58
N THR A 52 -4.44 -5.29 -1.47
CA THR A 52 -3.74 -5.45 -0.20
C THR A 52 -4.66 -5.77 0.94
N SER A 53 -4.09 -6.51 1.88
CA SER A 53 -4.69 -6.81 3.17
C SER A 53 -3.62 -6.64 4.23
N TRP A 54 -3.98 -5.90 5.29
CA TRP A 54 -3.13 -5.55 6.40
C TRP A 54 -3.77 -6.00 7.69
N ILE A 55 -3.02 -6.77 8.47
CA ILE A 55 -3.36 -7.10 9.85
C ILE A 55 -2.58 -6.16 10.76
N GLU A 56 -3.30 -5.28 11.42
CA GLU A 56 -2.77 -4.32 12.39
C GLU A 56 -3.08 -4.82 13.79
N THR A 57 -2.06 -4.96 14.63
CA THR A 57 -2.20 -5.54 15.97
C THR A 57 -1.60 -4.62 17.03
N GLN A 58 -2.40 -4.20 17.99
CA GLN A 58 -1.94 -3.54 19.21
C GLN A 58 -1.47 -4.59 20.22
N LYS A 59 -0.18 -4.59 20.56
CA LYS A 59 0.51 -5.61 21.39
C LYS A 59 0.17 -5.56 22.89
N ASN A 60 -0.79 -4.74 23.31
CA ASN A 60 -1.15 -4.60 24.73
C ASN A 60 -1.98 -5.80 25.19
N LYS A 61 -1.52 -6.54 26.21
CA LYS A 61 -2.22 -7.72 26.76
C LYS A 61 -3.51 -7.38 27.51
N ILE A 62 -3.66 -6.14 27.98
CA ILE A 62 -4.79 -5.68 28.81
C ILE A 62 -5.79 -4.88 27.97
N ASN A 63 -5.32 -4.12 26.98
CA ASN A 63 -6.15 -3.30 26.10
C ASN A 63 -5.73 -3.37 24.62
N GLY A 64 -5.64 -4.58 24.08
CA GLY A 64 -5.21 -4.86 22.71
C GLY A 64 -6.37 -4.81 21.70
N SER A 65 -6.04 -4.66 20.43
CA SER A 65 -6.99 -4.79 19.34
C SER A 65 -6.31 -5.30 18.08
N ILE A 66 -7.09 -5.97 17.23
CA ILE A 66 -6.65 -6.47 15.93
C ILE A 66 -7.61 -5.94 14.87
N TRP A 67 -7.05 -5.33 13.84
CA TRP A 67 -7.78 -4.77 12.71
C TRP A 67 -7.30 -5.41 11.41
N ASN A 68 -8.26 -5.61 10.52
CA ASN A 68 -8.02 -5.95 9.13
C ASN A 68 -8.31 -4.71 8.27
N VAL A 69 -7.33 -4.29 7.49
CA VAL A 69 -7.46 -3.15 6.58
C VAL A 69 -7.18 -3.63 5.17
N THR A 70 -8.19 -3.52 4.31
CA THR A 70 -8.05 -3.89 2.90
C THR A 70 -8.01 -2.64 2.03
N ALA A 71 -7.16 -2.66 1.00
CA ALA A 71 -6.96 -1.50 0.15
C ALA A 71 -6.50 -1.89 -1.25
N TRP A 72 -6.69 -1.01 -2.22
CA TRP A 72 -5.91 -1.04 -3.45
C TRP A 72 -4.55 -0.38 -3.20
N SER A 73 -3.47 -0.93 -3.75
CA SER A 73 -2.12 -0.38 -3.67
C SER A 73 -1.63 0.00 -5.06
N PHE A 74 -1.00 1.17 -5.11
CA PHE A 74 -0.36 1.72 -6.29
C PHE A 74 1.00 2.21 -5.86
N SER A 75 2.04 1.85 -6.61
CA SER A 75 3.37 2.44 -6.38
C SER A 75 3.89 3.11 -7.63
N PHE A 76 4.39 4.32 -7.46
CA PHE A 76 5.02 5.11 -8.50
C PHE A 76 6.25 5.83 -7.93
N LYS A 77 7.43 5.59 -8.53
CA LYS A 77 8.71 6.02 -7.98
C LYS A 77 8.83 5.57 -6.52
N ASN A 78 9.08 6.51 -5.61
CA ASN A 78 9.28 6.32 -4.18
C ASN A 78 7.99 6.49 -3.37
N ASN A 79 6.82 6.51 -4.00
CA ASN A 79 5.55 6.64 -3.30
C ASN A 79 4.75 5.35 -3.42
N VAL A 80 4.17 4.93 -2.30
CA VAL A 80 3.14 3.89 -2.25
C VAL A 80 1.84 4.50 -1.73
N ILE A 81 0.79 4.35 -2.52
CA ILE A 81 -0.54 4.92 -2.27
C ILE A 81 -1.49 3.76 -2.01
N TYR A 82 -2.19 3.81 -0.89
CA TYR A 82 -3.26 2.89 -0.54
C TYR A 82 -4.61 3.57 -0.63
N ILE A 83 -5.53 3.01 -1.41
CA ILE A 83 -6.93 3.40 -1.43
C ILE A 83 -7.71 2.39 -0.60
N ILE A 84 -8.06 2.78 0.63
CA ILE A 84 -8.70 1.92 1.63
C ILE A 84 -10.12 1.56 1.19
N LYS A 85 -10.39 0.25 1.13
CA LYS A 85 -11.69 -0.34 0.80
C LYS A 85 -12.52 -0.55 2.05
N LYS A 86 -11.91 -1.14 3.08
CA LYS A 86 -12.60 -1.53 4.32
C LYS A 86 -11.62 -1.59 5.46
N ARG A 87 -12.03 -1.09 6.63
CA ARG A 87 -11.43 -1.36 7.93
C ARG A 87 -12.39 -2.20 8.75
N GLU A 88 -11.90 -3.25 9.37
CA GLU A 88 -12.72 -4.16 10.16
C GLU A 88 -11.97 -4.58 11.41
N ARG A 89 -12.57 -4.32 12.57
CA ARG A 89 -12.01 -4.79 13.83
C ARG A 89 -12.31 -6.28 13.98
N LEU A 90 -11.27 -7.11 13.95
CA LEU A 90 -11.39 -8.56 14.11
C LEU A 90 -11.45 -8.96 15.58
N ASN A 91 -10.71 -8.27 16.45
CA ASN A 91 -10.66 -8.59 17.87
C ASN A 91 -10.42 -7.34 18.73
N LYS A 92 -10.93 -7.37 19.96
CA LYS A 92 -10.67 -6.36 20.99
C LYS A 92 -10.57 -7.01 22.36
N ILE A 93 -9.54 -6.61 23.10
CA ILE A 93 -9.32 -6.96 24.50
C ILE A 93 -9.51 -5.67 25.29
N GLY A 94 -10.35 -5.70 26.33
CA GLY A 94 -10.67 -4.52 27.14
C GLY A 94 -11.79 -3.65 26.55
N ASN A 95 -12.31 -2.74 27.37
CA ASN A 95 -13.49 -1.93 27.03
C ASN A 95 -13.16 -0.51 26.57
N ILE A 96 -11.92 -0.06 26.74
CA ILE A 96 -11.50 1.32 26.43
C ILE A 96 -10.88 1.36 25.03
N PRO A 97 -11.19 2.34 24.16
CA PRO A 97 -10.48 2.51 22.88
C PRO A 97 -8.97 2.69 23.11
N ASN A 98 -8.15 1.90 22.41
CA ASN A 98 -6.70 2.11 22.36
C ASN A 98 -6.32 3.00 21.15
N ASN A 99 -5.06 3.39 21.03
CA ASN A 99 -4.61 4.27 19.95
C ASN A 99 -4.88 3.69 18.55
N LEU A 100 -4.79 2.37 18.37
CA LEU A 100 -5.09 1.72 17.09
C LEU A 100 -6.58 1.76 16.75
N ASP A 101 -7.45 1.56 17.76
CA ASP A 101 -8.90 1.72 17.60
C ASP A 101 -9.24 3.16 17.24
N ILE A 102 -8.64 4.13 17.93
CA ILE A 102 -8.85 5.56 17.69
C ILE A 102 -8.40 5.90 16.27
N TYR A 103 -7.19 5.50 15.87
CA TYR A 103 -6.66 5.69 14.52
C TYR A 103 -7.61 5.12 13.46
N ASN A 104 -7.99 3.85 13.55
CA ASN A 104 -8.82 3.22 12.53
C ASN A 104 -10.25 3.77 12.48
N THR A 105 -10.81 4.17 13.63
CA THR A 105 -12.16 4.75 13.70
C THR A 105 -12.16 6.20 13.20
N GLN A 106 -11.16 6.99 13.60
CA GLN A 106 -11.04 8.38 13.15
C GLN A 106 -10.76 8.43 11.65
N LEU A 107 -9.93 7.55 11.11
CA LEU A 107 -9.61 7.52 9.69
C LEU A 107 -10.61 6.76 8.83
N ASP A 108 -11.76 6.33 9.37
CA ASP A 108 -12.73 5.56 8.61
C ASP A 108 -13.23 6.34 7.37
N HIS A 109 -13.32 7.67 7.48
CA HIS A 109 -13.65 8.58 6.38
C HIS A 109 -12.47 8.87 5.44
N ILE A 110 -11.24 8.51 5.82
CA ILE A 110 -10.04 8.75 5.03
C ILE A 110 -9.74 7.51 4.19
N SER A 111 -9.99 7.67 2.88
CA SER A 111 -9.89 6.59 1.92
C SER A 111 -8.54 6.50 1.24
N ILE A 112 -7.65 7.49 1.36
CA ILE A 112 -6.36 7.51 0.65
C ILE A 112 -5.23 7.76 1.64
N LEU A 113 -4.26 6.84 1.69
CA LEU A 113 -3.02 6.98 2.43
C LEU A 113 -1.87 7.02 1.41
N ASN A 114 -0.97 7.98 1.54
CA ASN A 114 0.22 8.08 0.71
C ASN A 114 1.45 8.04 1.60
N TYR A 115 2.38 7.14 1.28
CA TYR A 115 3.63 7.00 1.98
C TYR A 115 4.80 7.13 1.01
N GLU A 116 5.78 7.92 1.39
CA GLU A 116 7.05 7.96 0.70
C GLU A 116 7.97 6.88 1.28
N TYR A 117 8.77 6.21 0.46
CA TYR A 117 9.70 5.20 0.93
C TYR A 117 11.10 5.34 0.32
N TYR A 118 12.08 4.89 1.09
CA TYR A 118 13.50 4.90 0.73
C TYR A 118 14.12 3.53 1.01
N ASP A 119 14.87 3.02 0.05
CA ASP A 119 15.57 1.76 0.17
C ASP A 119 16.75 1.88 1.16
N LEU A 120 16.76 1.03 2.18
CA LEU A 120 17.85 0.95 3.16
C LEU A 120 18.74 -0.26 2.90
N SER A 121 18.13 -1.38 2.51
CA SER A 121 18.80 -2.62 2.12
C SER A 121 17.89 -3.43 1.20
N GLU A 122 18.35 -4.59 0.73
CA GLU A 122 17.58 -5.51 -0.11
C GLU A 122 16.17 -5.77 0.46
N HIS A 123 16.07 -6.05 1.76
CA HIS A 123 14.80 -6.38 2.40
C HIS A 123 14.24 -5.29 3.31
N HIS A 124 14.86 -4.11 3.41
CA HIS A 124 14.37 -3.05 4.31
C HIS A 124 14.16 -1.73 3.58
N ILE A 125 13.04 -1.07 3.89
CA ILE A 125 12.73 0.29 3.47
C ILE A 125 12.40 1.16 4.69
N ALA A 126 12.74 2.44 4.63
CA ALA A 126 12.15 3.45 5.50
C ALA A 126 10.87 3.95 4.85
N ILE A 127 9.77 3.98 5.59
CA ILE A 127 8.45 4.50 5.18
C ILE A 127 8.18 5.77 5.96
N PHE A 128 7.92 6.85 5.26
CA PHE A 128 7.58 8.15 5.79
C PHE A 128 6.08 8.38 5.61
N SER A 129 5.41 8.56 6.74
CA SER A 129 4.01 8.99 6.79
C SER A 129 4.00 10.48 7.10
N GLN A 130 3.37 11.30 6.26
CA GLN A 130 3.10 12.71 6.59
C GLN A 130 1.72 12.90 7.24
N PHE A 131 0.84 11.88 7.16
CA PHE A 131 -0.54 11.96 7.64
C PHE A 131 -1.04 10.58 8.08
N PRO A 132 -1.74 10.44 9.22
CA PRO A 132 -2.23 11.50 10.13
C PRO A 132 -1.20 12.03 11.14
N GLU A 133 -0.06 11.36 11.29
CA GLU A 133 1.06 11.83 12.11
C GLU A 133 2.37 11.60 11.36
N GLU A 134 3.34 12.51 11.55
CA GLU A 134 4.68 12.40 10.99
C GLU A 134 5.47 11.29 11.69
N HIS A 135 5.60 10.15 11.03
CA HIS A 135 6.35 9.01 11.55
C HIS A 135 7.22 8.39 10.47
N VAL A 136 8.37 7.87 10.92
CA VAL A 136 9.26 7.03 10.13
C VAL A 136 9.16 5.61 10.64
N PHE A 137 8.79 4.70 9.76
CA PHE A 137 8.73 3.27 10.03
C PHE A 137 9.82 2.54 9.26
N ILE A 138 10.43 1.53 9.87
CA ILE A 138 11.28 0.60 9.15
C ILE A 138 10.44 -0.62 8.83
N ALA A 139 10.32 -0.92 7.53
CA ALA A 139 9.56 -2.05 7.05
C ALA A 139 10.49 -3.09 6.45
N GLU A 140 10.27 -4.35 6.83
CA GLU A 140 10.82 -5.51 6.13
C GLU A 140 9.90 -5.82 4.94
N VAL A 141 10.46 -5.91 3.74
CA VAL A 141 9.73 -6.08 2.48
C VAL A 141 10.34 -7.20 1.65
N HIS A 142 9.51 -8.18 1.31
CA HIS A 142 9.85 -9.29 0.43
C HIS A 142 8.97 -9.24 -0.81
N GLY A 143 9.58 -9.03 -1.97
CA GLY A 143 8.89 -8.96 -3.27
C GLY A 143 8.97 -7.57 -3.91
N THR A 144 8.00 -7.26 -4.76
CA THR A 144 7.98 -6.07 -5.62
C THR A 144 6.79 -5.18 -5.26
N LEU A 145 7.05 -3.91 -4.91
CA LEU A 145 6.00 -2.92 -4.60
C LEU A 145 5.17 -2.59 -5.85
N SER A 146 5.85 -2.37 -6.99
CA SER A 146 5.28 -2.35 -8.34
C SER A 146 6.40 -2.47 -9.39
N LEU A 147 6.07 -2.75 -10.65
CA LEU A 147 7.05 -2.72 -11.74
C LEU A 147 7.70 -1.35 -11.93
N PHE A 148 7.01 -0.25 -11.57
CA PHE A 148 7.53 1.12 -11.62
C PHE A 148 8.05 1.66 -10.27
N SER A 149 8.18 0.78 -9.27
CA SER A 149 8.77 1.14 -7.98
C SER A 149 10.30 1.25 -8.12
N SER A 150 10.95 2.10 -7.31
CA SER A 150 12.42 2.15 -7.26
C SER A 150 13.00 0.82 -6.77
N LYS A 151 12.24 0.13 -5.90
CA LYS A 151 12.52 -1.19 -5.38
C LYS A 151 12.10 -2.29 -6.35
N ASN A 152 12.82 -2.39 -7.45
CA ASN A 152 12.70 -3.53 -8.36
C ASN A 152 13.74 -4.58 -7.94
N ASN A 153 13.32 -5.61 -7.20
CA ASN A 153 14.18 -6.74 -6.80
C ASN A 153 14.75 -7.54 -7.99
N ASN A 154 14.43 -7.15 -9.23
CA ASN A 154 15.05 -7.66 -10.45
C ASN A 154 16.43 -7.04 -10.77
N ARG A 155 17.13 -6.40 -9.82
CA ARG A 155 18.59 -6.24 -9.94
C ARG A 155 19.26 -7.59 -9.70
N ALA A 156 19.14 -8.46 -10.69
CA ALA A 156 20.04 -9.59 -10.86
C ALA A 156 21.48 -9.04 -10.87
N LYS A 157 22.36 -9.74 -10.14
CA LYS A 157 23.81 -9.61 -10.23
C LYS A 157 24.29 -9.65 -11.68
#